data_AF-X1NBT7-F1
#
_entry.id   AF-X1NBT7-F1
#
_cell.length_a   1.000
_cell.length_b   1.000
_cell.length_c   1.000
_cell.angle_alpha   90.00
_cell.angle_beta   90.00
_cell.angle_gamma   90.00
#
_symmetry.space_group_name_H-M   'P 1'
#
loop_
_entity.id
_entity.type
_entity.pdbx_description
1 polymer ?
#
loop_
_entity_poly.entity_id
_entity_poly.type
_entity_poly.pdbx_seq_one_letter_code
_entity_poly.pdbx_strand_id
1 'polypeptide(L)'
;SLFTDPPEAYLHRQASFITGFFPEGVEAGTDYDFFPFPPIDPAYGTPVLGGADLIVMLNDTSEARELMKYLASPKPQEIWAGLGGFLTPNKGVSIDVYPDELTKKMADMVVKAEVFRFDASDLMPAAVGAGSFWTGTLDYVAGEDLDTTLEDIESSAVEAYE
;
A
#
# COMPACT_ATOMS: atom_id res chain seq x y z
N SER A 1 1.22 -20.54 -10.39
CA SER A 1 0.85 -19.11 -10.38
C SER A 1 -0.62 -18.98 -9.98
N LEU A 2 -1.12 -17.77 -9.69
CA LEU A 2 -2.57 -17.53 -9.56
C LEU A 2 -3.32 -17.93 -10.85
N PHE A 3 -2.66 -17.78 -12.00
CA PHE A 3 -3.27 -17.90 -13.33
C PHE A 3 -2.92 -19.20 -14.07
N THR A 4 -2.42 -20.23 -13.37
CA THR A 4 -2.19 -21.57 -13.97
C THR A 4 -3.43 -22.46 -13.80
N ASP A 5 -3.55 -23.50 -14.63
CA ASP A 5 -4.54 -24.57 -14.45
C ASP A 5 -3.82 -25.92 -14.19
N PRO A 6 -3.89 -26.50 -12.97
CA PRO A 6 -4.57 -25.96 -11.79
C PRO A 6 -3.84 -24.74 -11.17
N PRO A 7 -4.55 -23.89 -10.40
CA PRO A 7 -3.91 -22.77 -9.72
C PRO A 7 -2.99 -23.28 -8.61
N GLU A 8 -1.76 -22.75 -8.56
CA GLU A 8 -0.80 -23.08 -7.48
C GLU A 8 -1.03 -22.23 -6.23
N ALA A 9 -1.78 -21.13 -6.37
CA ALA A 9 -2.24 -20.29 -5.27
C ALA A 9 -3.64 -19.75 -5.62
N TYR A 10 -4.50 -19.59 -4.62
CA TYR A 10 -5.83 -19.00 -4.78
C TYR A 10 -5.90 -17.54 -4.32
N LEU A 11 -4.97 -17.13 -3.44
CA LEU A 11 -4.94 -15.82 -2.81
C LEU A 11 -3.52 -15.26 -2.88
N HIS A 12 -3.42 -13.95 -3.11
CA HIS A 12 -2.16 -13.23 -3.07
C HIS A 12 -2.37 -11.90 -2.33
N ARG A 13 -1.57 -11.66 -1.29
CA ARG A 13 -1.61 -10.40 -0.54
C ARG A 13 -0.59 -9.44 -1.15
N GLN A 14 -1.07 -8.38 -1.82
CA GLN A 14 -0.23 -7.36 -2.40
C GLN A 14 -1.00 -6.04 -2.58
N ALA A 15 -0.27 -4.93 -2.72
CA ALA A 15 -0.84 -3.62 -3.05
C ALA A 15 -1.41 -3.57 -4.49
N SER A 16 -2.21 -2.54 -4.78
CA SER A 16 -3.00 -2.41 -6.02
C SER A 16 -2.18 -2.38 -7.32
N PHE A 17 -0.93 -1.92 -7.26
CA PHE A 17 -0.05 -1.86 -8.44
C PHE A 17 0.26 -3.24 -9.04
N ILE A 18 0.04 -4.34 -8.29
CA ILE A 18 0.33 -5.70 -8.73
C ILE A 18 -0.42 -6.08 -10.02
N THR A 19 -1.56 -5.44 -10.25
CA THR A 19 -2.37 -5.64 -11.47
C THR A 19 -1.59 -5.31 -12.75
N GLY A 20 -0.66 -4.36 -12.69
CA GLY A 20 0.24 -4.03 -13.80
C GLY A 20 1.30 -5.10 -14.09
N PHE A 21 1.47 -6.10 -13.21
CA PHE A 21 2.38 -7.23 -13.37
C PHE A 21 1.66 -8.53 -13.76
N PHE A 22 0.33 -8.53 -13.83
CA PHE A 22 -0.41 -9.71 -14.23
C PHE A 22 -0.22 -9.99 -15.74
N PRO A 23 -0.32 -11.27 -16.17
CA PRO A 23 -0.18 -11.64 -17.57
C PRO A 23 -1.21 -10.90 -18.45
N GLU A 24 -0.88 -10.66 -19.72
CA GLU A 24 -1.87 -10.15 -20.65
C GLU A 24 -3.05 -11.13 -20.81
N GLY A 25 -4.25 -10.58 -21.04
CA GLY A 25 -5.44 -11.37 -21.33
C GLY A 25 -6.23 -11.86 -20.12
N VAL A 26 -5.80 -11.55 -18.89
CA VAL A 26 -6.60 -11.80 -17.68
C VAL A 26 -7.56 -10.65 -17.41
N GLU A 27 -8.80 -10.97 -17.06
CA GLU A 27 -9.90 -10.01 -16.87
C GLU A 27 -10.27 -9.86 -15.38
N ALA A 28 -10.29 -8.62 -14.91
CA ALA A 28 -10.76 -8.29 -13.56
C ALA A 28 -12.25 -8.63 -13.40
N GLY A 29 -12.63 -9.26 -12.29
CA GLY A 29 -13.97 -9.75 -12.01
C GLY A 29 -14.30 -11.11 -12.62
N THR A 30 -13.49 -11.60 -13.56
CA THR A 30 -13.60 -12.95 -14.15
C THR A 30 -12.47 -13.85 -13.64
N ASP A 31 -11.22 -13.46 -13.90
CA ASP A 31 -10.01 -14.24 -13.60
C ASP A 31 -9.38 -13.86 -12.26
N TYR A 32 -9.62 -12.64 -11.78
CA TYR A 32 -9.14 -12.15 -10.48
C TYR A 32 -10.03 -11.03 -9.92
N ASP A 33 -10.07 -10.89 -8.61
CA ASP A 33 -10.67 -9.76 -7.90
C ASP A 33 -9.82 -9.46 -6.65
N PHE A 34 -10.15 -8.39 -5.94
CA PHE A 34 -9.60 -8.08 -4.63
C PHE A 34 -10.69 -8.06 -3.55
N PHE A 35 -10.26 -8.30 -2.32
CA PHE A 35 -11.04 -8.07 -1.12
C PHE A 35 -10.11 -7.55 -0.02
N PRO A 36 -10.64 -6.78 0.96
CA PRO A 36 -9.86 -6.32 2.10
C PRO A 36 -9.25 -7.49 2.86
N PHE A 37 -8.04 -7.32 3.40
CA PHE A 37 -7.46 -8.34 4.27
C PHE A 37 -8.38 -8.57 5.48
N PRO A 38 -8.70 -9.83 5.84
CA PRO A 38 -9.63 -10.11 6.92
C PRO A 38 -9.19 -9.49 8.25
N PRO A 39 -10.13 -8.96 9.06
CA PRO A 39 -9.80 -8.42 10.36
C PRO A 39 -9.35 -9.54 11.31
N ILE A 40 -8.34 -9.25 12.13
CA ILE A 40 -7.84 -10.17 13.16
C ILE A 40 -8.80 -10.20 14.36
N ASP A 41 -9.42 -9.06 14.68
CA ASP A 41 -10.45 -8.92 15.72
C ASP A 41 -11.56 -7.97 15.22
N PRO A 42 -12.85 -8.37 15.28
CA PRO A 42 -13.97 -7.51 14.89
C PRO A 42 -14.01 -6.15 15.60
N ALA A 43 -13.47 -6.04 16.82
CA ALA A 43 -13.43 -4.79 17.58
C ALA A 43 -12.57 -3.70 16.91
N TYR A 44 -11.64 -4.08 16.02
CA TYR A 44 -10.77 -3.13 15.30
C TYR A 44 -11.27 -2.78 13.90
N GLY A 45 -12.40 -3.35 13.45
CA GLY A 45 -12.90 -3.16 12.09
C GLY A 45 -11.93 -3.65 11.02
N THR A 46 -12.04 -3.12 9.81
CA THR A 46 -11.16 -3.46 8.68
C THR A 46 -10.37 -2.23 8.25
N PRO A 47 -9.19 -1.98 8.84
CA PRO A 47 -8.36 -0.84 8.45
C PRO A 47 -7.82 -1.03 7.04
N VAL A 48 -7.62 0.08 6.33
CA VAL A 48 -6.85 0.07 5.08
C VAL A 48 -5.37 0.17 5.43
N LEU A 49 -4.61 -0.83 5.02
CA LEU A 49 -3.14 -0.84 5.05
C LEU A 49 -2.63 -0.43 3.67
N GLY A 50 -1.68 0.49 3.60
CA GLY A 50 -1.03 0.84 2.34
C GLY A 50 0.22 1.68 2.49
N GLY A 51 1.04 1.73 1.45
CA GLY A 51 2.08 2.75 1.31
C GLY A 51 1.53 4.03 0.68
N ALA A 52 2.37 5.05 0.56
CA ALA A 52 2.06 6.23 -0.25
C ALA A 52 3.30 6.79 -0.94
N ASP A 53 3.10 7.26 -2.17
CA ASP A 53 4.07 8.13 -2.83
C ASP A 53 3.93 9.56 -2.30
N LEU A 54 5.04 10.12 -1.84
CA LEU A 54 5.08 11.46 -1.27
C LEU A 54 5.82 12.42 -2.20
N ILE A 55 5.21 13.57 -2.45
CA ILE A 55 5.87 14.68 -3.12
C ILE A 55 6.49 15.57 -2.05
N VAL A 56 7.81 15.73 -2.09
CA VAL A 56 8.57 16.50 -1.10
C VAL A 56 9.14 17.76 -1.74
N MET A 57 8.87 18.90 -1.11
CA MET A 57 9.48 20.17 -1.47
C MET A 57 10.84 20.30 -0.79
N LEU A 58 11.92 20.10 -1.54
CA LEU A 58 13.29 20.16 -1.01
C LEU A 58 13.79 21.60 -0.80
N ASN A 59 13.27 22.55 -1.56
CA ASN A 59 13.59 23.97 -1.41
C ASN A 59 12.30 24.78 -1.31
N ASP A 60 12.25 25.65 -0.30
CA ASP A 60 11.06 26.43 0.02
C ASP A 60 11.06 27.76 -0.74
N THR A 61 10.37 27.78 -1.88
CA THR A 61 10.12 28.99 -2.68
C THR A 61 8.63 29.23 -2.88
N SER A 62 8.25 30.46 -3.20
CA SER A 62 6.85 30.81 -3.54
C SER A 62 6.29 29.93 -4.65
N GLU A 63 7.07 29.69 -5.69
CA GLU A 63 6.71 28.92 -6.87
C GLU A 63 6.54 27.44 -6.54
N ALA A 64 7.45 26.89 -5.73
CA ALA A 64 7.36 25.50 -5.26
C ALA A 64 6.12 25.30 -4.37
N ARG A 65 5.81 26.27 -3.50
CA ARG A 65 4.58 26.24 -2.69
C ARG A 65 3.31 26.24 -3.54
N GLU A 66 3.24 27.06 -4.58
CA GLU A 66 2.08 27.06 -5.49
C GLU A 66 1.97 25.74 -6.27
N LEU A 67 3.09 25.14 -6.70
CA LEU A 67 3.08 23.82 -7.31
C LEU A 67 2.57 22.74 -6.32
N MET A 68 3.05 22.74 -5.08
CA MET A 68 2.58 21.80 -4.06
C MET A 68 1.08 21.94 -3.78
N LYS A 69 0.57 23.18 -3.71
CA LYS A 69 -0.88 23.44 -3.59
C LYS A 69 -1.66 22.90 -4.77
N TYR A 70 -1.15 23.11 -5.99
CA TYR A 70 -1.77 22.56 -7.20
C TYR A 70 -1.81 21.04 -7.14
N LEU A 71 -0.69 20.37 -6.88
CA LEU A 71 -0.59 18.90 -6.79
C LEU A 71 -1.48 18.30 -5.68
N ALA A 72 -1.66 19.02 -4.58
CA ALA A 72 -2.58 18.64 -3.50
C ALA A 72 -4.07 18.89 -3.85
N SER A 73 -4.38 19.67 -4.89
CA SER A 73 -5.75 19.95 -5.31
C SER A 73 -6.36 18.76 -6.10
N PRO A 74 -7.70 18.71 -6.28
CA PRO A 74 -8.34 17.62 -7.00
C PRO A 74 -7.89 17.49 -8.46
N LYS A 75 -7.64 18.60 -9.15
CA LYS A 75 -7.48 18.59 -10.61
C LYS A 75 -6.33 17.72 -11.13
N PRO A 76 -5.08 17.83 -10.63
CA PRO A 76 -4.01 16.94 -11.08
C PRO A 76 -4.22 15.49 -10.63
N GLN A 77 -4.89 15.27 -9.50
CA GLN A 77 -5.16 13.92 -9.01
C GLN A 77 -6.26 13.22 -9.83
N GLU A 78 -7.27 13.95 -10.32
CA GLU A 78 -8.23 13.46 -11.31
C GLU A 78 -7.53 13.02 -12.61
N ILE A 79 -6.57 13.83 -13.10
CA ILE A 79 -5.81 13.50 -14.31
C ILE A 79 -5.04 12.19 -14.10
N TRP A 80 -4.34 12.06 -12.96
CA TRP A 80 -3.56 10.86 -12.67
C TRP A 80 -4.43 9.63 -12.45
N ALA A 81 -5.53 9.78 -11.69
CA ALA A 81 -6.50 8.72 -11.47
C ALA A 81 -7.12 8.21 -12.78
N GLY A 82 -7.40 9.10 -13.73
CA GLY A 82 -7.90 8.73 -15.06
C GLY A 82 -6.90 8.02 -15.96
N LEU A 83 -5.60 8.08 -15.67
CA LEU A 83 -4.57 7.28 -16.36
C LEU A 83 -4.47 5.85 -15.80
N GLY A 84 -5.01 5.59 -14.60
CA GLY A 84 -4.90 4.30 -13.91
C GLY A 84 -3.58 4.12 -13.15
N GLY A 85 -3.49 3.00 -12.40
CA GLY A 85 -2.28 2.64 -11.62
C GLY A 85 -2.02 3.51 -10.37
N PHE A 86 -2.94 4.42 -10.03
CA PHE A 86 -2.81 5.37 -8.93
C PHE A 86 -4.12 5.41 -8.13
N LEU A 87 -4.05 5.51 -6.80
CA LEU A 87 -5.22 5.69 -5.93
C LEU A 87 -5.07 7.00 -5.16
N THR A 88 -6.08 7.88 -5.20
CA THR A 88 -6.04 9.14 -4.48
C THR A 88 -6.79 9.07 -3.14
N PRO A 89 -6.23 9.63 -2.04
CA PRO A 89 -6.98 9.83 -0.80
C PRO A 89 -7.82 11.12 -0.82
N ASN A 90 -7.76 11.93 -1.89
CA ASN A 90 -8.43 13.21 -1.98
C ASN A 90 -9.93 13.04 -2.24
N LYS A 91 -10.73 13.30 -1.20
CA LYS A 91 -12.20 13.19 -1.23
C LYS A 91 -12.89 14.16 -2.21
N GLY A 92 -12.16 15.13 -2.76
CA GLY A 92 -12.65 16.03 -3.81
C GLY A 92 -12.56 15.46 -5.22
N VAL A 93 -11.90 14.31 -5.41
CA VAL A 93 -11.81 13.60 -6.69
C VAL A 93 -12.97 12.62 -6.80
N SER A 94 -13.73 12.68 -7.90
CA SER A 94 -14.78 11.69 -8.16
C SER A 94 -14.15 10.33 -8.45
N ILE A 95 -14.67 9.26 -7.84
CA ILE A 95 -14.24 7.89 -8.16
C ILE A 95 -14.62 7.45 -9.58
N ASP A 96 -15.53 8.17 -10.25
CA ASP A 96 -15.93 7.86 -11.62
C ASP A 96 -14.86 8.23 -12.66
N VAL A 97 -13.75 8.87 -12.25
CA VAL A 97 -12.63 9.16 -13.15
C VAL A 97 -11.76 7.91 -13.42
N TYR A 98 -11.84 6.88 -12.59
CA TYR A 98 -11.02 5.68 -12.72
C TYR A 98 -11.39 4.88 -13.98
N PRO A 99 -10.40 4.29 -14.68
CA PRO A 99 -10.63 3.66 -15.99
C PRO A 99 -11.37 2.32 -15.92
N ASP A 100 -11.41 1.67 -14.75
CA ASP A 100 -11.99 0.36 -14.56
C ASP A 100 -12.65 0.21 -13.17
N GLU A 101 -13.63 -0.70 -13.09
CA GLU A 101 -14.43 -0.91 -11.88
C GLU A 101 -13.62 -1.50 -10.70
N LEU A 102 -12.57 -2.27 -10.98
CA LEU A 102 -11.71 -2.84 -9.96
C LEU A 102 -10.93 -1.72 -9.23
N THR A 103 -10.26 -0.85 -9.99
CA THR A 103 -9.54 0.32 -9.46
C THR A 103 -10.49 1.28 -8.75
N LYS A 104 -11.69 1.50 -9.29
CA LYS A 104 -12.75 2.30 -8.65
C LYS A 104 -13.15 1.74 -7.29
N LYS A 105 -13.38 0.42 -7.18
CA LYS A 105 -13.71 -0.28 -5.93
C LYS A 105 -12.55 -0.16 -4.91
N MET A 106 -11.29 -0.23 -5.35
CA MET A 106 -10.12 0.02 -4.48
C MET A 106 -10.05 1.47 -3.99
N ALA A 107 -10.27 2.44 -4.89
CA ALA A 107 -10.25 3.86 -4.52
C ALA A 107 -11.37 4.22 -3.53
N ASP A 108 -12.57 3.67 -3.74
CA ASP A 108 -13.71 3.84 -2.83
C ASP A 108 -13.37 3.33 -1.42
N MET A 109 -12.69 2.19 -1.31
CA MET A 109 -12.19 1.66 -0.04
C MET A 109 -11.21 2.62 0.65
N VAL A 110 -10.25 3.19 -0.09
CA VAL A 110 -9.28 4.16 0.46
C VAL A 110 -9.97 5.43 0.94
N VAL A 111 -10.86 6.01 0.14
CA VAL A 111 -11.55 7.28 0.43
C VAL A 111 -12.53 7.16 1.60
N LYS A 112 -13.17 5.98 1.74
CA LYS A 112 -14.12 5.68 2.83
C LYS A 112 -13.47 5.09 4.08
N ALA A 113 -12.17 4.80 4.06
CA ALA A 113 -11.48 4.22 5.21
C ALA A 113 -11.64 5.12 6.45
N GLU A 114 -12.19 4.56 7.53
CA GLU A 114 -12.20 5.21 8.84
C GLU A 114 -10.78 5.23 9.44
N VAL A 115 -10.01 4.18 9.15
CA VAL A 115 -8.64 3.99 9.63
C VAL A 115 -7.77 3.61 8.44
N PHE A 116 -6.79 4.48 8.15
CA PHE A 116 -5.66 4.16 7.28
C PHE A 116 -4.39 3.96 8.13
N ARG A 117 -3.58 2.98 7.79
CA ARG A 117 -2.26 2.75 8.38
C ARG A 117 -1.22 2.56 7.28
N PHE A 118 -0.08 3.20 7.46
CA PHE A 118 1.11 2.85 6.69
C PHE A 118 1.58 1.45 7.06
N ASP A 119 2.32 0.81 6.16
CA ASP A 119 3.03 -0.41 6.53
C ASP A 119 3.90 -0.14 7.77
N ALA A 120 3.96 -1.10 8.69
CA ALA A 120 4.67 -0.90 9.94
C ALA A 120 6.15 -0.57 9.68
N SER A 121 6.75 -1.21 8.67
CA SER A 121 8.14 -0.96 8.28
C SER A 121 8.36 0.45 7.72
N ASP A 122 7.37 1.05 7.05
CA ASP A 122 7.43 2.43 6.54
C ASP A 122 7.49 3.48 7.66
N LEU A 123 6.95 3.15 8.84
CA LEU A 123 6.92 4.04 10.00
C LEU A 123 8.14 3.89 10.91
N MET A 124 8.97 2.88 10.68
CA MET A 124 10.18 2.63 11.47
C MET A 124 11.39 3.38 10.88
N PRO A 125 12.41 3.72 11.69
CA PRO A 125 13.71 4.11 11.21
C PRO A 125 14.24 3.11 10.17
N ALA A 126 14.93 3.60 9.14
CA ALA A 126 15.39 2.76 8.03
C ALA A 126 16.25 1.56 8.48
N ALA A 127 17.06 1.73 9.53
CA ALA A 127 17.87 0.66 10.13
C ALA A 127 17.02 -0.49 10.70
N VAL A 128 15.78 -0.19 11.09
CA VAL A 128 14.83 -1.17 11.63
C VAL A 128 13.92 -1.66 10.50
N GLY A 129 13.09 -0.79 9.92
CA GLY A 129 12.05 -1.17 8.97
C GLY A 129 12.57 -1.90 7.73
N ALA A 130 13.54 -1.30 7.04
CA ALA A 130 14.20 -1.91 5.89
C ALA A 130 15.42 -2.78 6.25
N GLY A 131 15.77 -2.83 7.54
CA GLY A 131 16.94 -3.56 8.05
C GLY A 131 16.51 -4.80 8.83
N SER A 132 16.60 -4.72 10.16
CA SER A 132 16.34 -5.85 11.06
C SER A 132 14.93 -6.42 10.93
N PHE A 133 13.89 -5.59 10.80
CA PHE A 133 12.51 -6.04 10.65
C PHE A 133 12.31 -6.83 9.36
N TRP A 134 12.81 -6.30 8.25
CA TRP A 134 12.74 -6.98 6.95
C TRP A 134 13.49 -8.32 6.97
N THR A 135 14.74 -8.30 7.44
CA THR A 135 15.61 -9.48 7.44
C THR A 135 15.10 -10.53 8.42
N GLY A 136 14.79 -10.12 9.66
CA GLY A 136 14.24 -11.01 10.68
C GLY A 136 12.92 -11.65 10.28
N THR A 137 12.02 -10.94 9.58
CA THR A 137 10.79 -11.55 9.05
C THR A 137 11.09 -12.65 8.02
N LEU A 138 12.10 -12.47 7.17
CA LEU A 138 12.53 -13.50 6.21
C LEU A 138 13.19 -14.68 6.92
N ASP A 139 14.05 -14.43 7.91
CA ASP A 139 14.75 -15.46 8.66
C ASP A 139 13.77 -16.30 9.50
N TYR A 140 12.77 -15.67 10.12
CA TYR A 140 11.68 -16.38 10.79
C TYR A 140 10.91 -17.31 9.84
N VAL A 141 10.56 -16.82 8.64
CA VAL A 141 9.92 -17.66 7.61
C VAL A 141 10.85 -18.78 7.13
N ALA A 142 12.16 -18.55 7.12
CA ALA A 142 13.17 -19.56 6.80
C ALA A 142 13.44 -20.55 7.95
N GLY A 143 12.87 -20.34 9.14
CA GLY A 143 12.88 -21.27 10.27
C GLY A 143 13.67 -20.80 11.50
N GLU A 144 14.06 -19.53 11.57
CA GLU A 144 14.58 -18.94 12.81
C GLU A 144 13.51 -18.91 13.92
N ASP A 145 13.97 -18.94 15.17
CA ASP A 145 13.09 -18.88 16.34
C ASP A 145 12.52 -17.46 16.53
N LEU A 146 11.23 -17.39 16.86
CA LEU A 146 10.51 -16.12 17.00
C LEU A 146 11.13 -15.22 18.07
N ASP A 147 11.55 -15.77 19.21
CA ASP A 147 12.08 -14.97 20.32
C ASP A 147 13.41 -14.33 19.90
N THR A 148 14.28 -15.07 19.21
CA THR A 148 15.53 -14.53 18.66
C THR A 148 15.27 -13.43 17.63
N THR A 149 14.38 -13.67 16.67
CA THR A 149 14.01 -12.66 15.67
C THR A 149 13.47 -11.38 16.34
N LEU A 150 12.61 -11.51 17.36
CA LEU A 150 12.04 -10.36 18.07
C LEU A 150 13.09 -9.61 18.90
N GLU A 151 14.00 -10.31 19.58
CA GLU A 151 15.09 -9.72 20.34
C GLU A 151 16.03 -8.89 19.45
N ASP A 152 16.37 -9.40 18.26
CA ASP A 152 17.24 -8.69 17.31
C ASP A 152 16.57 -7.44 16.72
N ILE A 153 15.28 -7.51 16.40
CA ILE A 153 14.50 -6.36 15.95
C ILE A 153 14.45 -5.31 17.06
N GLU A 154 14.11 -5.69 18.30
CA GLU A 154 14.02 -4.77 19.44
C GLU A 154 15.38 -4.11 19.74
N SER A 155 16.47 -4.87 19.73
CA SER A 155 17.83 -4.36 19.95
C SER A 155 18.17 -3.24 18.96
N SER A 156 17.90 -3.46 17.66
CA SER A 156 18.11 -2.42 16.63
C SER A 156 17.17 -1.23 16.78
N ALA A 157 15.95 -1.45 17.28
CA ALA A 157 14.98 -0.39 17.49
C ALA A 157 15.41 0.53 18.64
N VAL A 158 15.86 -0.03 19.76
CA VAL A 158 16.40 0.75 20.89
C VAL A 158 17.52 1.66 20.41
N GLU A 159 18.48 1.15 19.63
CA GLU A 159 19.57 1.97 19.09
C GLU A 159 19.09 3.06 18.12
N ALA A 160 18.12 2.74 17.25
CA ALA A 160 17.69 3.65 16.20
C ALA A 160 16.75 4.78 16.68
N TYR A 161 16.15 4.65 17.86
CA TYR A 161 15.21 5.64 18.43
C TYR A 161 15.82 6.49 19.57
N GLU A 162 17.08 6.26 19.96
CA GLU A 162 17.84 7.16 20.84
C GLU A 162 18.20 8.49 20.14
#